data_AF-A0A843HAF4-F1
#
_entry.id   AF-A0A843HAF4-F1
#
_cell.length_a   1.000
_cell.length_b   1.000
_cell.length_c   1.000
_cell.angle_alpha   90.00
_cell.angle_beta   90.00
_cell.angle_gamma   90.00
#
_symmetry.space_group_name_H-M   'P 1'
#
loop_
_entity.id
_entity.type
_entity.pdbx_description
1 polymer ?
#
loop_
_entity_poly.entity_id
_entity_poly.type
_entity_poly.pdbx_seq_one_letter_code
_entity_poly.pdbx_strand_id
1 'polypeptide(L)'
;MFDCCIMNPPYDKSLHLKIIAEILPHCDKVVNISPCRWLEDPLARYKSNSEYKKFEDKVSKKIEDLIIVEADVANELFDIDHTDLGIYTLGNGGYDYSKLSEMDSITRKIFEKCKGNKTIMDISTIEGYRGPHEGFFGVIGSHRHPDSRFISDDYGLFTTYRETCGNKLIFFDSENERKNCFNYLTSKLLRYYSSKIRTNQRIPWQFVPVIDFKEDCTDSYLKKYFGLTDEEYKNIFC
;
A
#
# COMPACT_ATOMS: atom_id res chain seq x y z
N MET A 1 -18.41 -19.19 -29.37
CA MET A 1 -17.73 -17.93 -29.02
C MET A 1 -18.80 -16.86 -29.02
N PHE A 2 -18.86 -16.03 -27.98
CA PHE A 2 -19.84 -14.95 -27.88
C PHE A 2 -19.20 -13.62 -28.30
N ASP A 3 -19.95 -12.76 -28.97
CA ASP A 3 -19.42 -11.45 -29.40
C ASP A 3 -19.12 -10.55 -28.19
N CYS A 4 -20.01 -10.57 -27.19
CA CYS A 4 -19.88 -9.77 -25.98
C CYS A 4 -20.53 -10.47 -24.79
N CYS A 5 -19.89 -10.38 -23.62
CA CYS A 5 -20.52 -10.72 -22.35
C CYS A 5 -20.57 -9.49 -21.44
N ILE A 6 -21.74 -9.18 -20.90
CA ILE A 6 -21.94 -8.11 -19.93
C ILE A 6 -22.28 -8.76 -18.59
N MET A 7 -21.55 -8.45 -17.52
CA MET A 7 -21.68 -9.14 -16.24
C MET A 7 -21.52 -8.24 -15.02
N ASN A 8 -22.19 -8.65 -13.94
CA ASN A 8 -22.02 -8.16 -12.58
C ASN A 8 -21.81 -9.38 -11.66
N PRO A 9 -20.60 -9.94 -11.58
CA PRO A 9 -20.32 -11.16 -10.83
C PRO A 9 -20.36 -10.90 -9.31
N PRO A 10 -20.55 -11.94 -8.47
CA PRO A 10 -20.52 -11.78 -7.02
C PRO A 10 -19.20 -11.21 -6.48
N TYR A 11 -19.28 -10.31 -5.49
CA TYR A 11 -18.15 -9.56 -4.92
C TYR A 11 -17.46 -10.27 -3.73
N ASP A 12 -17.33 -11.60 -3.76
CA ASP A 12 -16.62 -12.34 -2.70
C ASP A 12 -15.11 -12.42 -3.00
N LYS A 13 -14.33 -11.55 -2.34
CA LYS A 13 -12.87 -11.48 -2.49
C LYS A 13 -12.49 -11.37 -3.98
N SER A 14 -11.67 -12.30 -4.47
CA SER A 14 -11.21 -12.36 -5.86
C SER A 14 -12.17 -13.15 -6.78
N LEU A 15 -13.39 -13.50 -6.35
CA LEU A 15 -14.29 -14.36 -7.13
C LEU A 15 -14.67 -13.71 -8.46
N HIS A 16 -14.95 -12.40 -8.47
CA HIS A 16 -15.19 -11.64 -9.70
C HIS A 16 -14.05 -11.80 -10.71
N LEU A 17 -12.78 -11.70 -10.28
CA LEU A 17 -11.62 -11.89 -11.16
C LEU A 17 -11.51 -13.33 -11.69
N LYS A 18 -11.86 -14.33 -10.86
CA LYS A 18 -11.87 -15.74 -11.29
C LYS A 18 -12.93 -15.97 -12.37
N ILE A 19 -14.11 -15.39 -12.21
CA ILE A 19 -15.21 -15.48 -13.19
C ILE A 19 -14.80 -14.81 -14.50
N ILE A 20 -14.25 -13.59 -14.44
CA ILE A 20 -13.77 -12.86 -15.63
C ILE A 20 -12.69 -13.69 -16.36
N ALA A 21 -11.73 -14.25 -15.61
CA ALA A 21 -10.65 -15.07 -16.17
C ALA A 21 -11.16 -16.33 -16.89
N GLU A 22 -12.28 -16.90 -16.44
CA GLU A 22 -12.90 -18.08 -17.06
C GLU A 22 -13.76 -17.71 -18.28
N ILE A 23 -14.38 -16.53 -18.28
CA ILE A 23 -15.28 -16.10 -19.37
C ILE A 23 -14.50 -15.51 -20.54
N LEU A 24 -13.40 -14.80 -20.29
CA LEU A 24 -12.60 -14.14 -21.34
C LEU A 24 -12.23 -15.04 -22.53
N PRO A 25 -11.83 -16.32 -22.36
CA PRO A 25 -11.54 -17.22 -23.48
C PRO A 25 -12.75 -17.55 -24.38
N HIS A 26 -13.97 -17.26 -23.94
CA HIS A 26 -15.21 -17.60 -24.63
C HIS A 26 -15.90 -16.39 -25.26
N CYS A 27 -15.35 -15.19 -25.08
CA CYS A 27 -15.94 -13.94 -25.53
C CYS A 27 -14.91 -13.06 -26.26
N ASP A 28 -15.31 -12.41 -27.35
CA ASP A 28 -14.44 -11.42 -28.02
C ASP A 28 -14.28 -10.17 -27.15
N LYS A 29 -15.36 -9.81 -26.43
CA LYS A 29 -15.39 -8.67 -25.51
C LYS A 29 -16.09 -9.02 -24.20
N VAL A 30 -15.60 -8.48 -23.10
CA VAL A 30 -16.26 -8.56 -21.79
C VAL A 30 -16.44 -7.14 -21.24
N VAL A 31 -17.66 -6.82 -20.81
CA VAL A 31 -17.95 -5.62 -20.02
C VAL A 31 -18.36 -6.09 -18.63
N ASN A 32 -17.62 -5.67 -17.61
CA ASN A 32 -17.81 -6.13 -16.24
C ASN A 32 -17.96 -4.94 -15.30
N ILE A 33 -18.86 -5.03 -14.32
CA ILE A 33 -18.85 -4.15 -13.15
C ILE A 33 -18.45 -4.94 -11.91
N SER A 34 -17.40 -4.53 -11.23
CA SER A 34 -16.92 -5.19 -9.99
C SER A 34 -16.00 -4.27 -9.19
N PRO A 35 -15.63 -4.60 -7.93
CA PRO A 35 -14.72 -3.78 -7.12
C PRO A 35 -13.40 -3.43 -7.86
N CYS A 36 -12.94 -2.18 -7.74
CA CYS A 36 -11.75 -1.65 -8.43
C CYS A 36 -10.47 -1.65 -7.58
N ARG A 37 -10.60 -1.86 -6.27
CA ARG A 37 -9.52 -1.66 -5.29
C ARG A 37 -8.21 -2.40 -5.62
N TRP A 38 -8.30 -3.54 -6.27
CA TRP A 38 -7.16 -4.37 -6.67
C TRP A 38 -6.25 -3.71 -7.73
N LEU A 39 -6.76 -2.73 -8.49
CA LEU A 39 -6.00 -1.91 -9.44
C LEU A 39 -5.55 -0.57 -8.84
N GLU A 40 -6.30 -0.03 -7.89
CA GLU A 40 -6.06 1.28 -7.28
C GLU A 40 -4.95 1.27 -6.23
N ASP A 41 -4.51 0.09 -5.78
CA ASP A 41 -3.33 -0.03 -4.94
C ASP A 41 -2.09 0.39 -5.76
N PRO A 42 -1.43 1.52 -5.44
CA PRO A 42 -0.31 2.04 -6.24
C PRO A 42 0.88 1.08 -6.26
N LEU A 43 0.91 0.12 -5.33
CA LEU A 43 1.93 -0.90 -5.24
C LEU A 43 1.50 -2.26 -5.79
N ALA A 44 0.28 -2.40 -6.31
CA ALA A 44 -0.26 -3.67 -6.79
C ALA A 44 0.67 -4.34 -7.81
N ARG A 45 1.24 -3.55 -8.72
CA ARG A 45 2.15 -4.03 -9.77
C ARG A 45 3.51 -4.52 -9.24
N TYR A 46 3.87 -4.17 -8.01
CA TYR A 46 5.15 -4.53 -7.39
C TYR A 46 5.01 -5.60 -6.31
N LYS A 47 3.83 -5.73 -5.71
CA LYS A 47 3.48 -6.77 -4.73
C LYS A 47 3.34 -8.13 -5.43
N SER A 48 4.28 -9.06 -5.19
CA SER A 48 4.25 -10.42 -5.78
C SER A 48 2.94 -11.18 -5.52
N ASN A 49 2.31 -10.94 -4.37
CA ASN A 49 1.07 -11.60 -3.95
C ASN A 49 -0.21 -10.77 -4.20
N SER A 50 -0.11 -9.64 -4.91
CA SER A 50 -1.30 -8.83 -5.24
C SER A 50 -2.25 -9.57 -6.18
N GLU A 51 -3.51 -9.15 -6.17
CA GLU A 51 -4.48 -9.62 -7.15
C GLU A 51 -4.10 -9.18 -8.57
N TYR A 52 -3.52 -7.98 -8.73
CA TYR A 52 -2.94 -7.56 -10.01
C TYR A 52 -1.96 -8.60 -10.56
N LYS A 53 -0.99 -9.05 -9.74
CA LYS A 53 0.00 -10.03 -10.19
C LYS A 53 -0.58 -11.43 -10.40
N LYS A 54 -1.50 -11.86 -9.54
CA LYS A 54 -2.17 -13.17 -9.68
C LYS A 54 -3.00 -13.29 -10.95
N PHE A 55 -3.60 -12.20 -11.40
CA PHE A 55 -4.47 -12.14 -12.57
C PHE A 55 -3.88 -11.34 -13.74
N GLU A 56 -2.56 -11.08 -13.71
CA GLU A 56 -1.91 -10.17 -14.65
C GLU A 56 -2.14 -10.59 -16.10
N ASP A 57 -1.84 -11.85 -16.42
CA ASP A 57 -1.95 -12.38 -17.78
C ASP A 57 -3.38 -12.74 -18.19
N LYS A 58 -4.26 -12.99 -17.20
CA LYS A 58 -5.63 -13.46 -17.45
C LYS A 58 -6.65 -12.33 -17.52
N VAL A 59 -6.45 -11.25 -16.77
CA VAL A 59 -7.44 -10.17 -16.62
C VAL A 59 -6.77 -8.81 -16.84
N SER A 60 -5.76 -8.43 -16.05
CA SER A 60 -5.22 -7.07 -16.10
C SER A 60 -4.74 -6.69 -17.50
N LYS A 61 -3.85 -7.48 -18.10
CA LYS A 61 -3.34 -7.21 -19.46
C LYS A 61 -4.42 -7.24 -20.55
N LYS A 62 -5.64 -7.68 -20.23
CA LYS A 62 -6.80 -7.72 -21.14
C LYS A 62 -7.72 -6.52 -21.00
N ILE A 63 -7.52 -5.65 -20.00
CA ILE A 63 -8.30 -4.43 -19.85
C ILE A 63 -7.95 -3.46 -20.99
N GLU A 64 -8.96 -3.01 -21.71
CA GLU A 64 -8.88 -1.98 -22.76
C GLU A 64 -9.25 -0.62 -22.19
N ASP A 65 -10.32 -0.57 -21.38
CA ASP A 65 -10.85 0.64 -20.77
C ASP A 65 -11.39 0.38 -19.36
N LEU A 66 -11.39 1.41 -18.52
CA LEU A 66 -11.87 1.36 -17.15
C LEU A 66 -12.44 2.71 -16.74
N ILE A 67 -13.70 2.67 -16.30
CA ILE A 67 -14.39 3.79 -15.66
C ILE A 67 -14.51 3.45 -14.18
N ILE A 68 -14.04 4.35 -13.31
CA ILE A 68 -14.23 4.22 -11.86
C ILE A 68 -15.54 4.89 -11.47
N VAL A 69 -16.37 4.18 -10.73
CA VAL A 69 -17.55 4.68 -10.02
C VAL A 69 -17.16 4.78 -8.56
N GLU A 70 -17.08 6.01 -8.05
CA GLU A 70 -16.72 6.30 -6.67
C GLU A 70 -17.69 5.62 -5.69
N ALA A 71 -17.17 5.23 -4.52
CA ALA A 71 -17.90 4.45 -3.53
C ALA A 71 -19.23 5.10 -3.11
N ASP A 72 -19.28 6.42 -2.94
CA ASP A 72 -20.51 7.14 -2.58
C ASP A 72 -21.59 7.02 -3.66
N VAL A 73 -21.21 7.20 -4.93
CA VAL A 73 -22.10 7.02 -6.09
C VAL A 73 -22.50 5.56 -6.23
N ALA A 74 -21.58 4.62 -6.06
CA ALA A 74 -21.86 3.19 -6.14
C ALA A 74 -22.85 2.75 -5.04
N ASN A 75 -22.68 3.25 -3.82
CA ASN A 75 -23.56 2.97 -2.70
C ASN A 75 -24.96 3.55 -2.94
N GLU A 76 -25.06 4.77 -3.48
CA GLU A 76 -26.35 5.37 -3.86
C GLU A 76 -27.06 4.58 -4.98
N LEU A 77 -26.32 4.17 -6.00
CA LEU A 77 -26.90 3.49 -7.17
C LEU A 77 -27.31 2.04 -6.91
N PHE A 78 -26.55 1.32 -6.07
CA PHE A 78 -26.68 -0.13 -5.93
C PHE A 78 -27.07 -0.61 -4.53
N ASP A 79 -27.22 0.30 -3.56
CA ASP A 79 -27.50 -0.03 -2.14
C ASP A 79 -26.50 -1.06 -1.58
N ILE A 80 -25.22 -0.82 -1.89
CA ILE A 80 -24.09 -1.63 -1.41
C ILE A 80 -23.27 -0.83 -0.40
N ASP A 81 -22.53 -1.53 0.47
CA ASP A 81 -21.51 -0.93 1.34
C ASP A 81 -20.14 -1.42 0.85
N HIS A 82 -19.69 -0.83 -0.27
CA HIS A 82 -18.49 -1.29 -0.95
C HIS A 82 -17.52 -0.16 -1.29
N THR A 83 -16.32 -0.57 -1.70
CA THR A 83 -15.30 0.31 -2.26
C THR A 83 -15.71 0.79 -3.65
N ASP A 84 -14.90 1.68 -4.23
CA ASP A 84 -14.98 2.06 -5.64
C ASP A 84 -15.20 0.84 -6.55
N LEU A 85 -16.15 0.96 -7.47
CA LEU A 85 -16.43 -0.03 -8.51
C LEU A 85 -15.73 0.38 -9.80
N GLY A 86 -15.29 -0.61 -10.56
CA GLY A 86 -14.80 -0.44 -11.91
C GLY A 86 -15.83 -0.96 -12.90
N ILE A 87 -16.13 -0.18 -13.94
CA ILE A 87 -16.73 -0.68 -15.18
C ILE A 87 -15.58 -0.94 -16.15
N TYR A 88 -15.27 -2.21 -16.31
CA TYR A 88 -14.17 -2.71 -17.12
C TYR A 88 -14.65 -3.04 -18.52
N THR A 89 -13.90 -2.61 -19.52
CA THR A 89 -13.99 -3.17 -20.86
C THR A 89 -12.75 -4.02 -21.09
N LEU A 90 -12.92 -5.32 -21.34
CA LEU A 90 -11.84 -6.28 -21.55
C LEU A 90 -11.92 -6.93 -22.93
N GLY A 91 -10.75 -7.19 -23.50
CA GLY A 91 -10.54 -7.80 -24.82
C GLY A 91 -9.06 -7.86 -25.17
N ASN A 92 -8.63 -6.95 -26.05
CA ASN A 92 -7.28 -6.90 -26.59
C ASN A 92 -6.23 -6.36 -25.61
N GLY A 93 -6.66 -5.68 -24.55
CA GLY A 93 -5.75 -5.05 -23.60
C GLY A 93 -5.33 -3.65 -24.00
N GLY A 94 -4.21 -3.19 -23.42
CA GLY A 94 -3.61 -1.90 -23.74
C GLY A 94 -4.02 -0.75 -22.82
N TYR A 95 -4.76 -1.02 -21.73
CA TYR A 95 -5.09 -0.01 -20.75
C TYR A 95 -3.85 0.68 -20.18
N ASP A 96 -3.88 2.01 -20.17
CA ASP A 96 -2.82 2.84 -19.60
C ASP A 96 -2.98 2.95 -18.08
N TYR A 97 -2.32 2.04 -17.37
CA TYR A 97 -2.30 2.00 -15.91
C TYR A 97 -1.70 3.23 -15.24
N SER A 98 -1.02 4.11 -15.97
CA SER A 98 -0.58 5.39 -15.40
C SER A 98 -1.77 6.21 -14.91
N LYS A 99 -2.96 6.06 -15.53
CA LYS A 99 -4.19 6.78 -15.18
C LYS A 99 -4.84 6.35 -13.87
N LEU A 100 -4.63 5.09 -13.44
CA LEU A 100 -5.24 4.53 -12.21
C LEU A 100 -4.43 4.79 -10.96
N SER A 101 -3.12 4.93 -11.14
CA SER A 101 -2.16 4.99 -10.06
C SER A 101 -1.03 5.91 -10.47
N GLU A 102 -1.37 7.15 -10.81
CA GLU A 102 -0.38 8.20 -10.64
C GLU A 102 -0.07 8.24 -9.15
N MET A 103 0.97 7.48 -8.77
CA MET A 103 1.74 7.81 -7.59
C MET A 103 2.01 9.30 -7.71
N ASP A 104 1.48 10.05 -6.75
CA ASP A 104 1.80 11.45 -6.62
C ASP A 104 3.33 11.61 -6.62
N SER A 105 3.82 12.78 -7.01
CA SER A 105 5.25 13.01 -7.18
C SER A 105 6.06 12.60 -5.94
N ILE A 106 5.50 12.77 -4.73
CA ILE A 106 6.14 12.43 -3.46
C ILE A 106 6.26 10.91 -3.32
N THR A 107 5.14 10.18 -3.46
CA THR A 107 5.10 8.71 -3.40
C THR A 107 6.04 8.09 -4.43
N ARG A 108 6.08 8.64 -5.65
CA ARG A 108 6.97 8.18 -6.73
C ARG A 108 8.43 8.36 -6.40
N LYS A 109 8.83 9.55 -5.91
CA LYS A 109 10.21 9.85 -5.52
C LYS A 109 10.69 8.95 -4.39
N ILE A 110 9.85 8.74 -3.38
CA ILE A 110 10.15 7.82 -2.29
C ILE A 110 10.34 6.40 -2.85
N PHE A 111 9.40 5.91 -3.64
CA PHE A 111 9.45 4.57 -4.20
C PHE A 111 10.70 4.34 -5.06
N GLU A 112 10.98 5.22 -6.03
CA GLU A 112 12.14 5.07 -6.93
C GLU A 112 13.47 5.17 -6.17
N LYS A 113 13.57 6.02 -5.14
CA LYS A 113 14.76 6.07 -4.26
C LYS A 113 15.02 4.75 -3.55
N CYS A 114 13.97 3.98 -3.28
CA CYS A 114 14.04 2.76 -2.48
C CYS A 114 14.05 1.47 -3.33
N LYS A 115 13.59 1.54 -4.57
CA LYS A 115 13.53 0.42 -5.52
C LYS A 115 14.89 -0.25 -5.78
N GLY A 116 15.99 0.49 -5.63
CA GLY A 116 17.37 -0.02 -5.74
C GLY A 116 18.03 -0.36 -4.39
N ASN A 117 17.45 0.08 -3.27
CA ASN A 117 17.97 -0.22 -1.94
C ASN A 117 17.41 -1.57 -1.48
N LYS A 118 18.28 -2.58 -1.38
CA LYS A 118 17.96 -3.87 -0.74
C LYS A 118 17.48 -3.72 0.72
N THR A 119 17.69 -2.55 1.32
CA THR A 119 17.17 -2.14 2.63
C THR A 119 15.72 -1.69 2.52
N ILE A 120 14.89 -2.68 2.20
CA ILE A 120 13.56 -2.74 2.77
C ILE A 120 13.73 -2.99 4.27
N MET A 121 12.85 -2.48 5.14
CA MET A 121 12.93 -2.79 6.56
C MET A 121 12.79 -4.30 6.75
N ASP A 122 13.95 -4.97 6.84
CA ASP A 122 14.06 -6.32 7.32
C ASP A 122 13.84 -6.23 8.83
N ILE A 123 12.56 -5.99 9.15
CA ILE A 123 12.05 -6.23 10.47
C ILE A 123 12.30 -7.72 10.63
N SER A 124 13.41 -8.06 11.27
CA SER A 124 13.68 -9.38 11.81
C SER A 124 12.49 -9.70 12.68
N THR A 125 11.52 -10.34 12.03
CA THR A 125 10.17 -10.49 12.50
C THR A 125 10.29 -11.69 13.40
N ILE A 126 10.61 -11.43 14.66
CA ILE A 126 10.13 -12.36 15.67
C ILE A 126 8.66 -11.99 15.88
N GLU A 127 7.82 -12.32 14.89
CA GLU A 127 6.37 -12.26 15.05
C GLU A 127 6.03 -13.09 16.29
N GLY A 128 5.46 -12.44 17.29
CA GLY A 128 5.12 -13.11 18.55
C GLY A 128 6.30 -13.39 19.48
N TYR A 129 7.40 -12.62 19.43
CA TYR A 129 8.44 -12.70 20.46
C TYR A 129 7.85 -12.48 21.86
N ARG A 130 8.09 -13.45 22.74
CA ARG A 130 7.73 -13.42 24.15
C ARG A 130 9.01 -13.66 24.94
N GLY A 131 9.66 -12.59 25.37
CA GLY A 131 10.87 -12.66 26.19
C GLY A 131 11.43 -11.28 26.52
N PRO A 132 12.23 -11.14 27.59
CA PRO A 132 13.00 -9.94 27.83
C PRO A 132 14.01 -9.73 26.68
N HIS A 133 14.30 -8.48 26.33
CA HIS A 133 15.37 -8.15 25.39
C HIS A 133 16.30 -7.13 26.02
N GLU A 134 17.61 -7.40 25.96
CA GLU A 134 18.66 -6.47 26.33
C GLU A 134 19.11 -5.72 25.07
N GLY A 135 19.15 -4.38 25.11
CA GLY A 135 19.59 -3.55 23.98
C GLY A 135 18.55 -2.51 23.53
N PHE A 136 18.88 -1.78 22.46
CA PHE A 136 18.02 -0.72 21.92
C PHE A 136 17.04 -1.31 20.90
N PHE A 137 15.75 -1.33 21.24
CA PHE A 137 14.70 -1.77 20.33
C PHE A 137 13.54 -0.78 20.24
N GLY A 138 12.82 -0.84 19.11
CA GLY A 138 11.60 -0.10 18.83
C GLY A 138 10.45 -1.03 18.49
N VAL A 139 9.24 -0.66 18.92
CA VAL A 139 8.01 -1.43 18.75
C VAL A 139 7.13 -0.77 17.71
N ILE A 140 6.78 -1.54 16.68
CA ILE A 140 5.90 -1.12 15.59
C ILE A 140 4.62 -1.94 15.64
N GLY A 141 3.47 -1.27 15.61
CA GLY A 141 2.18 -1.94 15.49
C GLY A 141 1.95 -2.40 14.04
N SER A 142 1.70 -3.70 13.82
CA SER A 142 1.27 -4.19 12.49
C SER A 142 -0.25 -4.22 12.30
N HIS A 143 -1.01 -3.99 13.38
CA HIS A 143 -2.45 -4.15 13.45
C HIS A 143 -3.07 -3.15 14.43
N ARG A 144 -4.00 -2.29 13.96
CA ARG A 144 -5.12 -1.72 14.74
C ARG A 144 -6.02 -0.85 13.85
N HIS A 145 -7.15 -0.43 14.43
CA HIS A 145 -8.24 0.45 13.96
C HIS A 145 -7.87 1.43 12.82
N PRO A 146 -8.82 1.80 11.92
CA PRO A 146 -8.60 2.79 10.86
C PRO A 146 -7.94 4.10 11.33
N ASP A 147 -8.20 4.49 12.58
CA ASP A 147 -7.70 5.72 13.23
C ASP A 147 -6.43 5.50 14.07
N SER A 148 -5.97 4.25 14.19
CA SER A 148 -4.79 3.94 14.96
C SER A 148 -3.53 4.33 14.18
N ARG A 149 -2.69 5.14 14.81
CA ARG A 149 -1.36 5.45 14.31
C ARG A 149 -0.53 4.18 14.36
N PHE A 150 0.17 3.86 13.28
CA PHE A 150 1.00 2.66 13.19
C PHE A 150 2.16 2.66 14.18
N ILE A 151 2.61 3.85 14.58
CA ILE A 151 3.57 4.11 15.65
C ILE A 151 3.03 5.24 16.53
N SER A 152 3.25 5.15 17.83
CA SER A 152 2.88 6.19 18.80
C SER A 152 3.73 7.44 18.59
N ASP A 153 3.17 8.63 18.84
CA ASP A 153 3.96 9.88 18.93
C ASP A 153 4.73 9.97 20.25
N ASP A 154 4.52 9.01 21.14
CA ASP A 154 5.24 8.87 22.40
C ASP A 154 6.43 7.91 22.23
N TYR A 155 7.64 8.45 22.42
CA TYR A 155 8.90 7.71 22.35
C TYR A 155 9.01 6.62 23.42
N GLY A 156 8.51 6.88 24.63
CA GLY A 156 8.43 5.89 25.70
C GLY A 156 7.59 4.69 25.24
N LEU A 157 6.46 4.95 24.60
CA LEU A 157 5.62 3.88 24.07
C LEU A 157 6.24 3.11 22.90
N PHE A 158 7.07 3.74 22.08
CA PHE A 158 7.85 3.09 21.02
C PHE A 158 8.94 2.17 21.59
N THR A 159 9.50 2.52 22.74
CA THR A 159 10.61 1.78 23.37
C THR A 159 10.16 0.81 24.47
N THR A 160 8.87 0.82 24.80
CA THR A 160 8.30 -0.03 25.85
C THR A 160 7.82 -1.35 25.24
N TYR A 161 8.31 -2.46 25.79
CA TYR A 161 7.83 -3.80 25.47
C TYR A 161 6.31 -3.92 25.70
N ARG A 162 5.62 -4.61 24.79
CA ARG A 162 4.20 -4.93 24.93
C ARG A 162 3.94 -6.37 24.52
N GLU A 163 3.32 -7.13 25.40
CA GLU A 163 2.81 -8.47 25.10
C GLU A 163 1.60 -8.38 24.17
N THR A 164 1.83 -8.15 22.87
CA THR A 164 0.77 -8.29 21.88
C THR A 164 1.24 -9.06 20.66
N CYS A 165 0.40 -9.98 20.20
CA CYS A 165 0.62 -10.94 19.12
C CYS A 165 0.74 -10.35 17.69
N GLY A 166 1.04 -9.05 17.56
CA GLY A 166 1.16 -8.37 16.27
C GLY A 166 2.17 -7.22 16.27
N ASN A 167 3.07 -7.16 17.24
CA ASN A 167 4.13 -6.16 17.21
C ASN A 167 5.32 -6.66 16.40
N LYS A 168 5.93 -5.71 15.69
CA LYS A 168 7.19 -5.87 14.99
C LYS A 168 8.28 -5.16 15.80
N LEU A 169 9.43 -5.79 15.98
CA LEU A 169 10.57 -5.22 16.69
C LEU A 169 11.64 -4.79 15.69
N ILE A 170 12.24 -3.62 15.91
CA ILE A 170 13.48 -3.20 15.24
C ILE A 170 14.56 -3.10 16.30
N PHE A 171 15.75 -3.62 16.00
CA PHE A 171 16.92 -3.52 16.85
C PHE A 171 17.90 -2.46 16.33
N PHE A 172 18.58 -1.78 17.23
CA PHE A 172 19.51 -0.69 16.94
C PHE A 172 20.83 -0.89 17.68
N ASP A 173 21.92 -0.40 17.11
CA ASP A 173 23.25 -0.47 17.73
C ASP A 173 23.42 0.61 18.81
N SER A 174 22.60 1.67 18.78
CA SER A 174 22.67 2.76 19.74
C SER A 174 21.31 3.42 20.05
N GLU A 175 21.25 4.12 21.18
CA GLU A 175 20.11 4.99 21.53
C GLU A 175 19.86 6.08 20.49
N ASN A 176 20.93 6.58 19.88
CA ASN A 176 20.84 7.63 18.87
C ASN A 176 20.14 7.13 17.61
N GLU A 177 20.54 5.95 17.12
CA GLU A 177 19.87 5.29 15.99
C GLU A 177 18.39 5.01 16.28
N ARG A 178 18.09 4.56 17.51
CA ARG A 178 16.71 4.33 17.94
C ARG A 178 15.87 5.61 17.92
N LYS A 179 16.41 6.74 18.40
CA LYS A 179 15.75 8.06 18.35
C LYS A 179 15.58 8.55 16.91
N ASN A 180 16.58 8.37 16.06
CA ASN A 180 16.52 8.77 14.67
C ASN A 180 15.50 7.95 13.88
N CYS A 181 15.42 6.65 14.14
CA CYS A 181 14.37 5.81 13.61
C CYS A 181 12.98 6.26 14.07
N PHE A 182 12.81 6.58 15.35
CA PHE A 182 11.54 7.12 15.85
C PHE A 182 11.16 8.44 15.18
N ASN A 183 12.10 9.38 15.04
CA ASN A 183 11.87 10.65 14.37
C ASN A 183 11.51 10.46 12.90
N TYR A 184 12.20 9.53 12.21
CA TYR A 184 11.86 9.15 10.85
C TYR A 184 10.45 8.57 10.75
N LEU A 185 10.13 7.61 11.61
CA LEU A 185 8.86 6.90 11.63
C LEU A 185 7.66 7.79 11.98
N THR A 186 7.90 8.83 12.78
CA THR A 186 6.90 9.81 13.17
C THR A 186 6.89 11.07 12.29
N SER A 187 7.82 11.19 11.33
CA SER A 187 7.91 12.32 10.41
C SER A 187 6.64 12.50 9.56
N LYS A 188 6.38 13.74 9.15
CA LYS A 188 5.26 14.06 8.27
C LYS A 188 5.33 13.28 6.97
N LEU A 189 6.51 13.26 6.35
CA LEU A 189 6.74 12.57 5.09
C LEU A 189 6.41 11.07 5.18
N LEU A 190 6.88 10.39 6.22
CA LEU A 190 6.64 8.95 6.31
C LEU A 190 5.19 8.62 6.66
N ARG A 191 4.53 9.44 7.48
CA ARG A 191 3.09 9.26 7.74
C ARG A 191 2.26 9.42 6.47
N TYR A 192 2.58 10.42 5.65
CA TYR A 192 1.94 10.61 4.35
C TYR A 192 2.18 9.40 3.45
N TYR A 193 3.42 9.00 3.26
CA TYR A 193 3.73 7.85 2.41
C TYR A 193 3.06 6.57 2.92
N SER A 194 3.10 6.33 4.23
CA SER A 194 2.44 5.19 4.88
C SER A 194 0.93 5.18 4.64
N SER A 195 0.27 6.34 4.62
CA SER A 195 -1.17 6.41 4.33
C SER A 195 -1.48 6.04 2.88
N LYS A 196 -0.57 6.34 1.94
CA LYS A 196 -0.68 5.97 0.52
C LYS A 196 -0.46 4.48 0.25
N ILE A 197 0.45 3.85 1.00
CA ILE A 197 0.80 2.43 0.77
C ILE A 197 0.01 1.44 1.64
N ARG A 198 -0.71 1.94 2.65
CA ARG A 198 -1.52 1.14 3.56
C ARG A 198 -2.61 0.39 2.78
N THR A 199 -2.76 -0.89 3.09
CA THR A 199 -3.81 -1.76 2.54
C THR A 199 -4.71 -2.19 3.69
N ASN A 200 -5.97 -1.76 3.69
CA ASN A 200 -6.89 -1.89 4.83
C ASN A 200 -6.28 -1.27 6.11
N GLN A 201 -6.09 -2.09 7.15
CA GLN A 201 -5.47 -1.68 8.43
C GLN A 201 -3.97 -2.01 8.51
N ARG A 202 -3.35 -2.54 7.44
CA ARG A 202 -1.96 -3.01 7.46
C ARG A 202 -1.07 -2.12 6.60
N ILE A 203 0.08 -1.75 7.14
CA ILE A 203 1.16 -1.17 6.34
C ILE A 203 2.01 -2.33 5.82
N PRO A 204 2.20 -2.43 4.50
CA PRO A 204 3.14 -3.38 3.95
C PRO A 204 4.56 -2.85 4.18
N TRP A 205 5.13 -3.17 5.35
CA TRP A 205 6.46 -2.73 5.82
C TRP A 205 7.56 -2.96 4.80
N GLN A 206 7.37 -3.91 3.89
CA GLN A 206 8.30 -4.15 2.80
C GLN A 206 8.43 -2.99 1.80
N PHE A 207 7.55 -2.00 1.86
CA PHE A 207 7.63 -0.79 1.04
C PHE A 207 7.97 0.45 1.85
N VAL A 208 8.07 0.36 3.17
CA VAL A 208 8.54 1.47 4.00
C VAL A 208 10.05 1.60 3.80
N PRO A 209 10.55 2.76 3.34
CA PRO A 209 11.98 2.96 3.16
C PRO A 209 12.76 2.74 4.45
N VAL A 210 13.96 2.15 4.34
CA VAL A 210 14.96 2.28 5.41
C VAL A 210 16.05 3.21 4.93
N ILE A 211 16.37 4.14 5.82
CA ILE A 211 17.51 5.05 5.71
C ILE A 211 18.51 4.72 6.81
N ASP A 212 19.73 5.23 6.68
CA ASP A 212 20.71 5.10 7.75
C ASP A 212 20.29 5.96 8.95
N PHE A 213 20.09 5.34 10.11
CA PHE A 213 19.69 6.02 11.34
C PHE A 213 20.88 6.55 12.16
N LYS A 214 22.12 6.39 11.68
CA LYS A 214 23.30 6.96 12.34
C LYS A 214 23.27 8.48 12.39
N GLU A 215 22.61 9.10 11.42
CA GLU A 215 22.42 10.55 11.33
C GLU A 215 20.99 10.98 11.68
N ASP A 216 20.85 12.23 12.12
CA ASP A 216 19.57 12.83 12.50
C ASP A 216 18.60 12.88 11.31
N CYS A 217 17.52 12.10 11.42
CA CYS A 217 16.48 11.97 10.39
C CYS A 217 15.42 13.08 10.50
N THR A 218 15.85 14.34 10.41
CA THR A 218 14.94 15.50 10.45
C THR A 218 14.11 15.65 9.17
N ASP A 219 13.01 16.39 9.24
CA ASP A 219 12.20 16.76 8.06
C ASP A 219 13.03 17.39 6.94
N SER A 220 14.00 18.26 7.28
CA SER A 220 14.92 18.88 6.32
C SER A 220 15.83 17.84 5.63
N TYR A 221 16.37 16.91 6.43
CA TYR A 221 17.15 15.79 5.92
C TYR A 221 16.32 14.94 4.95
N LEU A 222 15.12 14.54 5.36
CA LEU A 222 14.24 13.66 4.56
C LEU A 222 13.83 14.33 3.25
N LYS A 223 13.45 15.61 3.30
CA LYS A 223 13.14 16.40 2.11
C LYS A 223 14.29 16.38 1.11
N LYS A 224 15.52 16.62 1.58
CA LYS A 224 16.74 16.56 0.74
C LYS A 224 17.02 15.16 0.23
N TYR A 225 16.93 14.15 1.11
CA TYR A 225 17.24 12.75 0.81
C TYR A 225 16.36 12.20 -0.33
N PHE A 226 15.05 12.50 -0.28
CA PHE A 226 14.07 12.09 -1.28
C PHE A 226 13.92 13.07 -2.46
N GLY A 227 14.64 14.19 -2.46
CA GLY A 227 14.60 15.17 -3.56
C GLY A 227 13.26 15.89 -3.70
N LEU A 228 12.62 16.22 -2.58
CA LEU A 228 11.32 16.89 -2.55
C LEU A 228 11.49 18.41 -2.65
N THR A 229 10.60 19.08 -3.39
CA THR A 229 10.51 20.54 -3.43
C THR A 229 9.83 21.08 -2.17
N ASP A 230 9.97 22.39 -1.90
CA ASP A 230 9.22 23.04 -0.81
C ASP A 230 7.70 22.93 -0.99
N GLU A 231 7.25 23.04 -2.24
CA GLU A 231 5.83 22.93 -2.60
C GLU A 231 5.28 21.53 -2.35
N GLU A 232 5.99 20.49 -2.80
CA GLU A 232 5.65 19.10 -2.52
C GLU A 232 5.59 18.85 -1.01
N TYR A 233 6.58 19.33 -0.26
CA TYR A 233 6.65 19.11 1.18
C TYR A 233 5.51 19.84 1.93
N LYS A 234 5.13 21.04 1.47
CA LYS A 234 4.02 21.81 2.04
C LYS A 234 2.67 21.10 1.87
N ASN A 235 2.50 20.36 0.78
CA ASN A 235 1.27 19.62 0.48
C ASN A 235 1.11 18.32 1.30
N ILE A 236 2.12 17.96 2.10
CA ILE A 236 2.04 16.87 3.05
C ILE A 236 1.22 17.35 4.27
N PHE A 237 -0.08 17.01 4.29
CA PHE A 237 -1.11 17.40 5.27
C PHE A 237 -1.74 18.79 5.10
N CYS A 238 -2.28 19.06 3.91
CA CYS A 238 -3.55 19.79 3.81
C CYS A 238 -4.73 18.81 4.03
#